data_AF-A0A8H8MDH7-F1
#
_entry.id   AF-A0A8H8MDH7-F1
#
_cell.length_a   1.000
_cell.length_b   1.000
_cell.length_c   1.000
_cell.angle_alpha   90.00
_cell.angle_beta   90.00
_cell.angle_gamma   90.00
#
_symmetry.space_group_name_H-M   'P 1'
#
loop_
_entity.id
_entity.type
_entity.pdbx_description
1 polymer ?
#
loop_
_entity_poly.entity_id
_entity_poly.type
_entity_poly.pdbx_seq_one_letter_code
_entity_poly.pdbx_strand_id
1 'polypeptide(L)'
;MPEQHHSSAWIKEQDDLISETIETQKSRNLNYVHYGWSIEASSTLTLEAECRIAQDHEANHSGQWTTKRTIVRRLLLDISPEELLCSPNFEKDVREAVGKPSLVDKYKALDRVFRVWGDVVPIVFEIGALLSISDLSSNFTQLSSTESAFRLEDLATYTTAKVNIQGGSTSDAPEELITWLSKTRHPSRWSLARVVRVIPIVDILPDDIKQLLETLYSGLLSYRPLVLDGNSVGGYSFDGTPHALKTIKSIVVHSDSTVDSLQLSYADGMITESYGGPGGNKQSFHLQPGIFTPSLPPTLVTFTFSSIDEFIVEIMVWTDDETMCAIQFISNKGRVSPHYGGDNGVPRVLNSEGGALSAFSGKIKKNSYWKRDMVYRVQAIWRHNLAPLGLTRGHQYSDYIGGSSGVPFNDWPYSKPAETAFISEISIQGEKYIESIQATYTMSHLGQTSFVQKPRHGNTTGQGRAFVLRPGEYFVKAHGRYDDYIIQLCLVTSRGRSTPVHGGSGHGNEFKCEAPDGMCLSFILGKSSKYLHGIMFVWAPI
;
A
#
# COMPACT_ATOMS: atom_id res chain seq x y z
N MET A 1 24.10 -6.59 -42.55
CA MET A 1 24.43 -7.37 -41.35
C MET A 1 25.05 -6.40 -40.36
N PRO A 2 24.50 -6.21 -39.16
CA PRO A 2 25.17 -5.44 -38.13
C PRO A 2 26.27 -6.32 -37.53
N GLU A 3 27.52 -5.84 -37.52
CA GLU A 3 28.63 -6.46 -36.80
C GLU A 3 28.30 -6.50 -35.31
N GLN A 4 28.03 -7.69 -34.77
CA GLN A 4 27.97 -7.92 -33.34
C GLN A 4 29.39 -7.82 -32.78
N HIS A 5 29.78 -6.63 -32.34
CA HIS A 5 30.95 -6.46 -31.48
C HIS A 5 30.62 -7.07 -30.11
N HIS A 6 31.06 -8.31 -29.89
CA HIS A 6 31.23 -8.86 -28.54
C HIS A 6 32.37 -8.08 -27.86
N SER A 7 32.03 -7.00 -27.16
CA SER A 7 32.97 -6.26 -26.34
C SER A 7 33.22 -7.06 -25.06
N SER A 8 34.33 -7.79 -25.02
CA SER A 8 34.84 -8.41 -23.79
C SER A 8 35.11 -7.35 -22.72
N ALA A 9 35.02 -7.68 -21.43
CA ALA A 9 35.39 -6.72 -20.38
C ALA A 9 36.82 -6.23 -20.58
N TRP A 10 37.03 -4.95 -20.29
CA TRP A 10 38.35 -4.35 -20.41
C TRP A 10 38.59 -3.36 -19.27
N ILE A 11 39.86 -3.32 -18.87
CA ILE A 11 40.39 -2.38 -17.88
C ILE A 11 41.28 -1.41 -18.63
N LYS A 12 41.05 -0.11 -18.44
CA LYS A 12 41.89 0.94 -19.02
C LYS A 12 42.43 1.83 -17.93
N GLU A 13 43.75 1.95 -17.91
CA GLU A 13 44.42 2.94 -17.09
C GLU A 13 44.15 4.35 -17.64
N GLN A 14 43.87 5.26 -16.72
CA GLN A 14 43.64 6.67 -16.97
C GLN A 14 44.46 7.47 -15.96
N ASP A 15 44.86 8.69 -16.32
CA ASP A 15 45.51 9.62 -15.38
C ASP A 15 45.02 11.03 -15.70
N ASP A 16 43.75 11.26 -15.43
CA ASP A 16 43.13 12.54 -15.71
C ASP A 16 42.23 13.01 -14.57
N LEU A 17 42.11 14.33 -14.50
CA LEU A 17 41.34 15.05 -13.50
C LEU A 17 40.10 15.62 -14.17
N ILE A 18 38.93 15.18 -13.74
CA ILE A 18 37.64 15.70 -14.21
C ILE A 18 37.02 16.53 -13.11
N SER A 19 36.42 17.66 -13.48
CA SER A 19 35.49 18.38 -12.62
C SER A 19 34.15 18.52 -13.33
N GLU A 20 33.07 18.14 -12.65
CA GLU A 20 31.72 18.21 -13.20
C GLU A 20 30.74 18.77 -12.17
N THR A 21 29.70 19.43 -12.69
CA THR A 21 28.58 19.97 -11.92
C THR A 21 27.31 19.28 -12.37
N ILE A 22 26.60 18.67 -11.43
CA ILE A 22 25.40 17.88 -11.69
C ILE A 22 24.26 18.46 -10.89
N GLU A 23 23.16 18.77 -11.56
CA GLU A 23 21.92 19.19 -10.93
C GLU A 23 20.98 18.01 -10.73
N THR A 24 20.31 17.95 -9.58
CA THR A 24 19.33 16.92 -9.25
C THR A 24 18.07 17.56 -8.70
N GLN A 25 16.92 16.96 -9.02
CA GLN A 25 15.61 17.44 -8.57
C GLN A 25 15.03 16.65 -7.40
N LYS A 26 15.70 15.59 -6.99
CA LYS A 26 15.23 14.59 -6.02
C LYS A 26 16.34 14.31 -4.99
N SER A 27 16.00 14.34 -3.71
CA SER A 27 16.96 14.10 -2.62
C SER A 27 17.65 12.74 -2.70
N ARG A 28 16.96 11.71 -3.21
CA ARG A 28 17.56 10.40 -3.48
C ARG A 28 18.71 10.51 -4.49
N ASN A 29 18.44 11.11 -5.66
CA ASN A 29 19.43 11.24 -6.71
C ASN A 29 20.61 12.10 -6.26
N LEU A 30 20.35 13.15 -5.47
CA LEU A 30 21.39 13.93 -4.81
C LEU A 30 22.33 13.03 -3.99
N ASN A 31 21.78 12.18 -3.12
CA ASN A 31 22.60 11.30 -2.27
C ASN A 31 23.47 10.36 -3.12
N TYR A 32 22.93 9.75 -4.17
CA TYR A 32 23.71 8.88 -5.08
C TYR A 32 24.80 9.66 -5.83
N VAL A 33 24.45 10.80 -6.43
CA VAL A 33 25.39 11.65 -7.18
C VAL A 33 26.51 12.17 -6.28
N HIS A 34 26.18 12.52 -5.03
CA HIS A 34 27.12 12.90 -3.99
C HIS A 34 28.15 11.78 -3.71
N TYR A 35 27.75 10.51 -3.78
CA TYR A 35 28.67 9.37 -3.64
C TYR A 35 29.23 8.86 -4.97
N GLY A 36 29.29 9.71 -5.99
CA GLY A 36 29.98 9.41 -7.25
C GLY A 36 29.12 8.67 -8.28
N TRP A 37 27.82 8.50 -8.09
CA TRP A 37 26.98 7.89 -9.11
C TRP A 37 26.65 8.86 -10.24
N SER A 38 26.56 8.38 -11.48
CA SER A 38 26.02 9.16 -12.59
C SER A 38 24.50 9.36 -12.43
N ILE A 39 23.95 10.35 -13.14
CA ILE A 39 22.50 10.55 -13.12
C ILE A 39 21.76 9.34 -13.70
N GLU A 40 22.29 8.74 -14.76
CA GLU A 40 21.75 7.54 -15.41
C GLU A 40 21.76 6.35 -14.45
N ALA A 41 22.90 6.06 -13.82
CA ALA A 41 23.04 4.97 -12.85
C ALA A 41 22.12 5.18 -11.65
N SER A 42 22.06 6.38 -11.09
CA SER A 42 21.18 6.68 -9.94
C SER A 42 19.69 6.60 -10.29
N SER A 43 19.34 6.78 -11.56
CA SER A 43 17.96 6.71 -12.06
C SER A 43 17.53 5.30 -12.43
N THR A 44 18.47 4.33 -12.45
CA THR A 44 18.13 2.92 -12.60
C THR A 44 17.44 2.45 -11.34
N LEU A 45 16.15 2.16 -11.44
CA LEU A 45 15.28 1.70 -10.36
C LEU A 45 14.64 0.40 -10.79
N THR A 46 14.90 -0.66 -10.04
CA THR A 46 14.19 -1.92 -10.21
C THR A 46 12.84 -1.84 -9.49
N LEU A 47 11.88 -2.69 -9.88
CA LEU A 47 10.57 -2.75 -9.23
C LEU A 47 10.71 -3.08 -7.72
N GLU A 48 11.71 -3.88 -7.38
CA GLU A 48 12.05 -4.27 -6.02
C GLU A 48 12.55 -3.08 -5.21
N ALA A 49 13.45 -2.29 -5.79
CA ALA A 49 13.93 -1.06 -5.18
C ALA A 49 12.79 -0.05 -4.99
N GLU A 50 11.92 0.11 -5.98
CA GLU A 50 10.73 0.97 -5.86
C GLU A 50 9.80 0.51 -4.73
N CYS A 51 9.52 -0.79 -4.65
CA CYS A 51 8.69 -1.37 -3.60
C CYS A 51 9.25 -1.07 -2.21
N ARG A 52 10.57 -1.24 -2.03
CA ARG A 52 11.26 -1.03 -0.77
C ARG A 52 11.32 0.44 -0.39
N ILE A 53 11.68 1.32 -1.32
CA ILE A 53 11.69 2.78 -1.09
C ILE A 53 10.29 3.25 -0.65
N ALA A 54 9.24 2.73 -1.29
CA ALA A 54 7.87 3.08 -0.92
C ALA A 54 7.45 2.53 0.46
N GLN A 55 8.03 1.42 0.92
CA GLN A 55 7.81 0.86 2.26
C GLN A 55 8.58 1.61 3.34
N ASP A 56 9.81 2.02 3.05
CA ASP A 56 10.67 2.74 4.00
C ASP A 56 10.24 4.19 4.19
N HIS A 57 9.28 4.65 3.38
CA HIS A 57 8.77 6.02 3.39
C HIS A 57 9.87 7.07 3.29
N GLU A 58 10.96 6.74 2.61
CA GLU A 58 12.05 7.69 2.42
C GLU A 58 11.50 8.89 1.67
N ALA A 59 11.44 10.02 2.35
CA ALA A 59 10.92 11.25 1.77
C ALA A 59 11.87 11.70 0.66
N ASN A 60 11.48 11.38 -0.57
CA ASN A 60 12.18 11.79 -1.77
C ASN A 60 11.78 13.22 -2.12
N HIS A 61 12.14 14.15 -1.23
CA HIS A 61 11.80 15.55 -1.34
C HIS A 61 12.20 16.08 -2.72
N SER A 62 11.31 16.89 -3.31
CA SER A 62 11.64 17.69 -4.48
C SER A 62 12.33 18.97 -4.06
N GLY A 63 13.30 19.40 -4.86
CA GLY A 63 14.14 20.56 -4.63
C GLY A 63 15.18 20.64 -5.72
N GLN A 64 15.88 21.76 -5.86
CA GLN A 64 16.97 21.88 -6.81
C GLN A 64 18.29 21.83 -6.04
N TRP A 65 19.06 20.78 -6.26
CA TRP A 65 20.37 20.60 -5.65
C TRP A 65 21.44 20.54 -6.71
N THR A 66 22.58 21.14 -6.38
CA THR A 66 23.77 21.12 -7.23
C THR A 66 24.84 20.32 -6.50
N THR A 67 25.45 19.38 -7.22
CA THR A 67 26.64 18.66 -6.77
C THR A 67 27.79 19.01 -7.68
N LYS A 68 28.84 19.62 -7.14
CA LYS A 68 30.11 19.76 -7.85
C LYS A 68 31.05 18.68 -7.35
N ARG A 69 31.67 17.95 -8.27
CA ARG A 69 32.63 16.91 -7.92
C ARG A 69 33.89 16.98 -8.76
N THR A 70 35.00 16.67 -8.13
CA THR A 70 36.31 16.54 -8.75
C THR A 70 36.76 15.08 -8.62
N ILE A 71 37.06 14.45 -9.74
CA ILE A 71 37.39 13.03 -9.84
C ILE A 71 38.79 12.89 -10.41
N VAL A 72 39.63 12.11 -9.75
CA VAL A 72 40.90 11.63 -10.29
C VAL A 72 40.68 10.21 -10.78
N ARG A 73 40.76 10.01 -12.09
CA ARG A 73 40.56 8.68 -12.69
C ARG A 73 41.89 7.96 -12.77
N ARG A 74 41.88 6.68 -12.36
CA ARG A 74 43.04 5.80 -12.39
C ARG A 74 42.78 4.56 -13.20
N LEU A 75 41.63 3.93 -12.98
CA LEU A 75 41.17 2.81 -13.79
C LEU A 75 39.72 3.05 -14.21
N LEU A 76 39.43 2.79 -15.48
CA LEU A 76 38.08 2.59 -15.96
C LEU A 76 37.87 1.09 -16.15
N LEU A 77 36.82 0.57 -15.54
CA LEU A 77 36.36 -0.80 -15.73
C LEU A 77 35.04 -0.74 -16.50
N ASP A 78 34.99 -1.46 -17.61
CA ASP A 78 33.78 -1.69 -18.40
C ASP A 78 33.59 -3.20 -18.51
N ILE A 79 32.57 -3.70 -17.82
CA ILE A 79 32.24 -5.12 -17.67
C ILE A 79 31.00 -5.40 -18.51
N SER A 80 31.11 -6.39 -19.39
CA SER A 80 29.94 -6.88 -20.15
C SER A 80 28.98 -7.60 -19.19
N PRO A 81 27.66 -7.32 -19.24
CA PRO A 81 26.67 -8.04 -18.44
C PRO A 81 26.74 -9.56 -18.59
N GLU A 82 27.09 -10.04 -19.78
CA GLU A 82 27.21 -11.46 -20.12
C GLU A 82 28.38 -12.16 -19.41
N GLU A 83 29.36 -11.42 -18.92
CA GLU A 83 30.51 -11.95 -18.18
C GLU A 83 30.26 -12.04 -16.67
N LEU A 84 29.15 -11.47 -16.18
CA LEU A 84 28.80 -11.54 -14.78
C LEU A 84 28.16 -12.89 -14.46
N LEU A 85 28.68 -13.53 -13.41
CA LEU A 85 28.11 -14.75 -12.86
C LEU A 85 27.40 -14.44 -11.55
N CYS A 86 26.18 -14.96 -11.40
CA CYS A 86 25.48 -14.93 -10.13
C CYS A 86 26.29 -15.66 -9.06
N SER A 87 26.43 -15.02 -7.89
CA SER A 87 26.96 -15.70 -6.71
C SER A 87 26.02 -16.86 -6.34
N PRO A 88 26.54 -18.09 -6.10
CA PRO A 88 25.71 -19.22 -5.68
C PRO A 88 24.92 -18.96 -4.39
N ASN A 89 25.46 -18.11 -3.50
CA ASN A 89 24.78 -17.73 -2.26
C ASN A 89 23.60 -16.79 -2.54
N PHE A 90 23.78 -15.81 -3.44
CA PHE A 90 22.68 -14.93 -3.84
C PHE A 90 21.55 -15.72 -4.51
N GLU A 91 21.92 -16.63 -5.41
CA GLU A 91 20.94 -17.51 -6.07
C GLU A 91 20.13 -18.32 -5.04
N LYS A 92 20.83 -18.97 -4.11
CA LYS A 92 20.22 -19.76 -3.04
C LYS A 92 19.27 -18.91 -2.18
N ASP A 93 19.69 -17.71 -1.79
CA ASP A 93 18.90 -16.80 -0.95
C ASP A 93 17.61 -16.37 -1.67
N VAL A 94 17.70 -16.04 -2.97
CA VAL A 94 16.52 -15.70 -3.79
C VAL A 94 15.59 -16.92 -3.90
N ARG A 95 16.11 -18.12 -4.19
CA ARG A 95 15.31 -19.35 -4.27
C ARG A 95 14.58 -19.65 -2.95
N GLU A 96 15.26 -19.51 -1.82
CA GLU A 96 14.64 -19.71 -0.50
C GLU A 96 13.55 -18.67 -0.23
N ALA A 97 13.78 -17.42 -0.65
CA ALA A 97 12.81 -16.34 -0.51
C ALA A 97 11.54 -16.59 -1.34
N VAL A 98 11.67 -16.93 -2.63
CA VAL A 98 10.51 -17.24 -3.49
C VAL A 98 9.81 -18.55 -3.10
N GLY A 99 10.52 -19.44 -2.38
CA GLY A 99 10.00 -20.70 -1.85
C GLY A 99 9.16 -20.56 -0.57
N LYS A 100 9.00 -19.36 0.01
CA LYS A 100 8.14 -19.16 1.20
C LYS A 100 6.67 -19.44 0.88
N PRO A 101 5.86 -19.91 1.85
CA PRO A 101 4.53 -20.45 1.58
C PRO A 101 3.50 -19.39 1.17
N SER A 102 3.54 -18.20 1.78
CA SER A 102 2.59 -17.11 1.48
C SER A 102 3.22 -16.03 0.60
N LEU A 103 2.41 -15.36 -0.22
CA LEU A 103 2.85 -14.25 -1.09
C LEU A 103 3.55 -13.14 -0.29
N VAL A 104 3.00 -12.80 0.88
CA VAL A 104 3.56 -11.81 1.81
C VAL A 104 4.94 -12.26 2.33
N ASP A 105 5.09 -13.52 2.71
CA ASP A 105 6.36 -14.04 3.22
C ASP A 105 7.44 -14.08 2.14
N LYS A 106 7.05 -14.37 0.88
CA LYS A 106 7.96 -14.30 -0.28
C LYS A 106 8.51 -12.89 -0.45
N TYR A 107 7.64 -11.88 -0.47
CA TYR A 107 8.06 -10.49 -0.61
C TYR A 107 8.92 -10.00 0.55
N LYS A 108 8.55 -10.33 1.80
CA LYS A 108 9.36 -10.00 2.97
C LYS A 108 10.74 -10.67 2.95
N ALA A 109 10.82 -11.91 2.46
CA ALA A 109 12.08 -12.61 2.34
C ALA A 109 12.94 -11.99 1.24
N LEU A 110 12.36 -11.68 0.08
CA LEU A 110 13.07 -11.00 -1.01
C LEU A 110 13.58 -9.61 -0.60
N ASP A 111 12.78 -8.82 0.13
CA ASP A 111 13.23 -7.53 0.66
C ASP A 111 14.51 -7.69 1.50
N ARG A 112 14.57 -8.72 2.38
CA ARG A 112 15.78 -9.01 3.15
C ARG A 112 16.96 -9.40 2.25
N VAL A 113 16.73 -10.21 1.21
CA VAL A 113 17.78 -10.59 0.26
C VAL A 113 18.34 -9.35 -0.42
N PHE A 114 17.50 -8.50 -1.00
CA PHE A 114 17.95 -7.30 -1.70
C PHE A 114 18.56 -6.23 -0.78
N ARG A 115 18.19 -6.19 0.51
CA ARG A 115 18.89 -5.34 1.50
C ARG A 115 20.32 -5.81 1.78
N VAL A 116 20.58 -7.11 1.71
CA VAL A 116 21.91 -7.68 1.94
C VAL A 116 22.77 -7.57 0.68
N TRP A 117 22.21 -7.92 -0.48
CA TRP A 117 22.94 -8.02 -1.73
C TRP A 117 22.97 -6.72 -2.55
N GLY A 118 22.06 -5.79 -2.28
CA GLY A 118 21.82 -4.60 -3.09
C GLY A 118 20.82 -4.85 -4.22
N ASP A 119 20.54 -3.80 -5.01
CA ASP A 119 19.54 -3.82 -6.09
C ASP A 119 20.14 -3.80 -7.48
N VAL A 120 21.39 -3.36 -7.59
CA VAL A 120 22.05 -3.13 -8.87
C VAL A 120 23.53 -3.51 -8.77
N VAL A 121 24.11 -3.86 -9.91
CA VAL A 121 25.53 -4.19 -10.06
C VAL A 121 26.19 -3.12 -10.94
N PRO A 122 27.25 -2.44 -10.46
CA PRO A 122 28.07 -1.57 -11.29
C PRO A 122 28.75 -2.34 -12.41
N ILE A 123 28.53 -1.92 -13.65
CA ILE A 123 29.15 -2.51 -14.84
C ILE A 123 30.11 -1.57 -15.55
N VAL A 124 29.92 -0.25 -15.38
CA VAL A 124 30.92 0.74 -15.79
C VAL A 124 31.21 1.63 -14.62
N PHE A 125 32.45 1.61 -14.15
CA PHE A 125 32.86 2.41 -13.02
C PHE A 125 34.34 2.76 -13.06
N GLU A 126 34.67 3.84 -12.34
CA GLU A 126 36.01 4.39 -12.28
C GLU A 126 36.57 4.25 -10.87
N ILE A 127 37.81 3.78 -10.80
CA ILE A 127 38.60 3.68 -9.57
C ILE A 127 39.59 4.84 -9.55
N GLY A 128 39.76 5.46 -8.38
CA GLY A 128 40.68 6.57 -8.15
C GLY A 128 40.34 7.32 -6.88
N ALA A 129 40.12 8.63 -6.99
CA ALA A 129 39.70 9.48 -5.87
C ALA A 129 38.55 10.42 -6.27
N LEU A 130 37.66 10.72 -5.34
CA LEU A 130 36.51 11.59 -5.51
C LEU A 130 36.48 12.63 -4.38
N LEU A 131 36.30 13.90 -4.73
CA LEU A 131 35.70 14.90 -3.86
C LEU A 131 34.34 15.27 -4.43
N SER A 132 33.31 15.30 -3.60
CA SER A 132 32.00 15.84 -3.94
C SER A 132 31.52 16.84 -2.90
N ILE A 133 30.89 17.90 -3.38
CA ILE A 133 30.27 18.95 -2.57
C ILE A 133 28.85 19.12 -3.09
N SER A 134 27.87 19.01 -2.21
CA SER A 134 26.46 19.02 -2.56
C SER A 134 25.68 19.99 -1.67
N ASP A 135 24.86 20.85 -2.28
CA ASP A 135 24.04 21.84 -1.59
C ASP A 135 22.84 22.27 -2.48
N LEU A 136 21.96 23.12 -1.97
CA LEU A 136 20.91 23.78 -2.73
C LEU A 136 21.51 24.64 -3.85
N SER A 137 20.88 24.61 -5.03
CA SER A 137 21.38 25.33 -6.20
C SER A 137 21.47 26.85 -5.99
N SER A 138 20.61 27.43 -5.14
CA SER A 138 20.66 28.85 -4.75
C SER A 138 21.93 29.25 -4.00
N ASN A 139 22.57 28.30 -3.31
CA ASN A 139 23.82 28.55 -2.59
C ASN A 139 25.02 28.47 -3.55
N PHE A 140 24.92 27.63 -4.58
CA PHE A 140 25.94 27.50 -5.63
C PHE A 140 26.03 28.68 -6.60
N THR A 141 24.96 29.46 -6.79
CA THR A 141 25.02 30.68 -7.63
C THR A 141 25.80 31.82 -6.98
N GLN A 142 25.94 31.82 -5.66
CA GLN A 142 26.80 32.78 -4.93
C GLN A 142 28.30 32.47 -5.08
N LEU A 143 28.61 31.31 -5.63
CA LEU A 143 29.91 30.63 -5.62
C LEU A 143 30.71 30.88 -6.92
N SER A 144 30.04 31.31 -7.99
CA SER A 144 30.54 31.26 -9.38
C SER A 144 31.49 32.39 -9.81
N SER A 145 32.20 33.06 -8.89
CA SER A 145 33.19 34.10 -9.28
C SER A 145 34.65 33.77 -8.99
N THR A 146 34.96 32.65 -8.31
CA THR A 146 36.34 32.25 -8.01
C THR A 146 36.63 30.89 -8.63
N GLU A 147 37.13 30.90 -9.88
CA GLU A 147 37.62 29.70 -10.59
C GLU A 147 38.86 29.08 -9.92
N SER A 148 39.45 29.73 -8.92
CA SER A 148 40.63 29.25 -8.19
C SER A 148 40.23 28.28 -7.08
N ALA A 149 40.51 26.99 -7.31
CA ALA A 149 40.75 25.91 -6.35
C ALA A 149 40.01 26.00 -4.99
N PHE A 150 39.07 25.08 -4.75
CA PHE A 150 38.48 24.85 -3.43
C PHE A 150 39.57 24.66 -2.37
N ARG A 151 39.85 25.68 -1.56
CA ARG A 151 40.60 25.47 -0.33
C ARG A 151 39.68 24.78 0.66
N LEU A 152 40.22 23.89 1.48
CA LEU A 152 39.46 23.25 2.56
C LEU A 152 38.85 24.29 3.52
N GLU A 153 39.50 25.44 3.68
CA GLU A 153 39.00 26.57 4.46
C GLU A 153 37.74 27.19 3.84
N ASP A 154 37.65 27.28 2.51
CA ASP A 154 36.44 27.74 1.82
C ASP A 154 35.30 26.74 2.04
N LEU A 155 35.60 25.44 2.06
CA LEU A 155 34.61 24.39 2.36
C LEU A 155 34.02 24.52 3.77
N ALA A 156 34.81 25.00 4.73
CA ALA A 156 34.34 25.24 6.11
C ALA A 156 33.36 26.43 6.22
N THR A 157 33.34 27.34 5.23
CA THR A 157 32.37 28.45 5.20
C THR A 157 30.95 28.00 4.83
N TYR A 158 30.79 26.80 4.24
CA TYR A 158 29.48 26.24 3.91
C TYR A 158 28.90 25.48 5.09
N THR A 159 28.17 26.19 5.95
CA THR A 159 27.48 25.59 7.09
C THR A 159 26.42 24.55 6.70
N THR A 160 25.99 24.53 5.43
CA THR A 160 24.93 23.64 4.92
C THR A 160 25.36 22.64 3.85
N ALA A 161 26.55 22.80 3.25
CA ALA A 161 27.01 21.90 2.20
C ALA A 161 27.46 20.55 2.76
N LYS A 162 27.09 19.48 2.07
CA LYS A 162 27.60 18.13 2.33
C LYS A 162 28.91 17.97 1.57
N VAL A 163 29.95 17.50 2.24
CA VAL A 163 31.25 17.20 1.63
C VAL A 163 31.55 15.72 1.82
N ASN A 164 31.90 15.04 0.73
CA ASN A 164 32.33 13.65 0.75
C ASN A 164 33.65 13.48 0.00
N ILE A 165 34.54 12.70 0.59
CA ILE A 165 35.87 12.42 0.08
C ILE A 165 36.05 10.91 0.07
N GLN A 166 36.35 10.34 -1.10
CA GLN A 166 36.64 8.91 -1.27
C GLN A 166 38.01 8.73 -1.92
N GLY A 167 38.79 7.82 -1.37
CA GLY A 167 40.18 7.62 -1.77
C GLY A 167 41.12 8.70 -1.22
N GLY A 168 42.42 8.42 -1.25
CA GLY A 168 43.44 9.29 -0.67
C GLY A 168 43.60 9.18 0.84
N SER A 169 44.40 10.08 1.44
CA SER A 169 44.64 10.12 2.89
C SER A 169 44.18 11.45 3.46
N THR A 170 43.19 11.40 4.35
CA THR A 170 42.66 12.58 5.05
C THR A 170 43.69 13.19 6.01
N SER A 171 44.70 12.42 6.43
CA SER A 171 45.83 12.91 7.23
C SER A 171 46.77 13.86 6.51
N ASP A 172 46.75 13.83 5.17
CA ASP A 172 47.72 14.54 4.32
C ASP A 172 47.08 15.77 3.64
N ALA A 173 45.96 16.28 4.19
CA ALA A 173 45.18 17.38 3.62
C ALA A 173 46.06 18.64 3.47
N PRO A 174 46.48 19.02 2.25
CA PRO A 174 47.27 20.20 1.98
C PRO A 174 46.37 21.41 1.78
N GLU A 175 46.98 22.60 1.78
CA GLU A 175 46.30 23.87 1.51
C GLU A 175 45.57 23.91 0.14
N GLU A 176 45.99 23.07 -0.82
CA GLU A 176 45.39 22.95 -2.15
C GLU A 176 44.87 21.54 -2.45
N LEU A 177 43.55 21.44 -2.57
CA LEU A 177 42.82 20.21 -2.77
C LEU A 177 43.14 19.48 -4.10
N ILE A 178 43.45 20.21 -5.17
CA ILE A 178 43.86 19.61 -6.45
C ILE A 178 45.23 18.93 -6.32
N THR A 179 46.15 19.57 -5.59
CA THR A 179 47.48 19.04 -5.28
C THR A 179 47.39 17.83 -4.35
N TRP A 180 46.38 17.78 -3.47
CA TRP A 180 46.07 16.59 -2.67
C TRP A 180 45.59 15.43 -3.53
N LEU A 181 44.61 15.69 -4.38
CA LEU A 181 44.01 14.70 -5.28
C LEU A 181 45.05 14.16 -6.26
N SER A 182 46.01 14.97 -6.73
CA SER A 182 47.07 14.49 -7.62
C SER A 182 48.13 13.63 -6.93
N LYS A 183 48.21 13.65 -5.58
CA LYS A 183 49.10 12.78 -4.78
C LYS A 183 48.53 11.36 -4.55
N THR A 184 47.28 11.08 -4.91
CA THR A 184 46.68 9.73 -4.85
C THR A 184 47.18 8.82 -5.97
N ARG A 185 48.50 8.80 -6.21
CA ARG A 185 49.13 7.91 -7.19
C ARG A 185 49.34 6.50 -6.68
N HIS A 186 49.33 6.30 -5.35
CA HIS A 186 49.56 4.98 -4.78
C HIS A 186 48.29 4.11 -4.90
N PRO A 187 48.33 2.94 -5.56
CA PRO A 187 47.15 2.10 -5.79
C PRO A 187 46.40 1.69 -4.52
N SER A 188 47.11 1.57 -3.39
CA SER A 188 46.48 1.24 -2.09
C SER A 188 45.55 2.34 -1.55
N ARG A 189 45.55 3.53 -2.16
CA ARG A 189 44.70 4.66 -1.78
C ARG A 189 43.56 4.88 -2.78
N TRP A 190 43.45 4.05 -3.82
CA TRP A 190 42.37 4.16 -4.79
C TRP A 190 41.10 3.51 -4.23
N SER A 191 39.95 4.11 -4.52
CA SER A 191 38.63 3.58 -4.21
C SER A 191 37.72 3.69 -5.42
N LEU A 192 36.53 3.11 -5.34
CA LEU A 192 35.44 3.43 -6.28
C LEU A 192 35.19 4.94 -6.21
N ALA A 193 35.44 5.64 -7.32
CA ALA A 193 35.34 7.09 -7.41
C ALA A 193 34.08 7.52 -8.17
N ARG A 194 33.69 6.76 -9.20
CA ARG A 194 32.47 7.04 -9.96
C ARG A 194 31.80 5.77 -10.45
N VAL A 195 30.48 5.69 -10.33
CA VAL A 195 29.64 4.66 -10.95
C VAL A 195 28.96 5.28 -12.16
N VAL A 196 29.32 4.82 -13.37
CA VAL A 196 28.83 5.39 -14.63
C VAL A 196 27.56 4.67 -15.08
N ARG A 197 27.56 3.34 -15.06
CA ARG A 197 26.43 2.50 -15.51
C ARG A 197 26.27 1.30 -14.58
N VAL A 198 25.02 0.92 -14.36
CA VAL A 198 24.64 -0.25 -13.57
C VAL A 198 23.62 -1.10 -14.34
N ILE A 199 23.46 -2.35 -13.91
CA ILE A 199 22.32 -3.19 -14.29
C ILE A 199 21.56 -3.63 -13.03
N PRO A 200 20.26 -3.90 -13.11
CA PRO A 200 19.52 -4.62 -12.07
C PRO A 200 20.25 -5.89 -11.61
N ILE A 201 20.33 -6.13 -10.30
CA ILE A 201 20.93 -7.36 -9.77
C ILE A 201 20.14 -8.61 -10.15
N VAL A 202 18.86 -8.45 -10.51
CA VAL A 202 18.04 -9.54 -11.03
C VAL A 202 18.47 -9.98 -12.42
N ASP A 203 19.17 -9.13 -13.18
CA ASP A 203 19.59 -9.43 -14.55
C ASP A 203 20.75 -10.44 -14.58
N ILE A 204 21.49 -10.61 -13.48
CA ILE A 204 22.55 -11.62 -13.36
C ILE A 204 22.02 -12.99 -12.90
N LEU A 205 20.74 -13.09 -12.51
CA LEU A 205 20.15 -14.35 -12.08
C LEU A 205 19.94 -15.32 -13.26
N PRO A 206 19.93 -16.64 -12.99
CA PRO A 206 19.46 -17.64 -13.95
C PRO A 206 18.03 -17.37 -14.44
N ASP A 207 17.74 -17.70 -15.70
CA ASP A 207 16.45 -17.42 -16.36
C ASP A 207 15.25 -18.04 -15.65
N ASP A 208 15.41 -19.22 -15.05
CA ASP A 208 14.33 -19.86 -14.29
C ASP A 208 13.96 -19.06 -13.03
N ILE A 209 14.93 -18.42 -12.38
CA ILE A 209 14.67 -17.54 -11.23
C ILE A 209 14.08 -16.21 -11.68
N LYS A 210 14.58 -15.64 -12.78
CA LYS A 210 13.98 -14.43 -13.38
C LYS A 210 12.50 -14.64 -13.66
N GLN A 211 12.15 -15.76 -14.28
CA GLN A 211 10.76 -16.12 -14.56
C GLN A 211 9.92 -16.28 -13.28
N LEU A 212 10.50 -16.85 -12.21
CA LEU A 212 9.83 -16.93 -10.91
C LEU A 212 9.59 -15.55 -10.29
N LEU A 213 10.56 -14.64 -10.39
CA LEU A 213 10.42 -13.26 -9.92
C LEU A 213 9.39 -12.50 -10.75
N GLU A 214 9.44 -12.57 -12.08
CA GLU A 214 8.44 -11.97 -12.97
C GLU A 214 7.03 -12.46 -12.64
N THR A 215 6.86 -13.78 -12.46
CA THR A 215 5.57 -14.37 -12.06
C THR A 215 5.13 -13.82 -10.71
N LEU A 216 6.03 -13.74 -9.72
CA LEU A 216 5.73 -13.21 -8.40
C LEU A 216 5.27 -11.74 -8.49
N TYR A 217 6.06 -10.88 -9.14
CA TYR A 217 5.80 -9.45 -9.28
C TYR A 217 4.59 -9.13 -10.16
N SER A 218 4.25 -9.97 -11.13
CA SER A 218 2.98 -9.86 -11.87
C SER A 218 1.76 -10.00 -10.94
N GLY A 219 1.90 -10.74 -9.84
CA GLY A 219 0.91 -10.87 -8.77
C GLY A 219 1.07 -9.86 -7.64
N LEU A 220 1.94 -8.86 -7.77
CA LEU A 220 2.12 -7.82 -6.75
C LEU A 220 0.86 -6.98 -6.57
N LEU A 221 0.21 -6.68 -7.70
CA LEU A 221 -1.00 -5.89 -7.75
C LEU A 221 -2.19 -6.75 -8.19
N SER A 222 -3.36 -6.52 -7.58
CA SER A 222 -4.63 -7.06 -8.05
C SER A 222 -5.70 -5.99 -8.12
N TYR A 223 -6.70 -6.21 -8.97
CA TYR A 223 -7.74 -5.23 -9.27
C TYR A 223 -9.13 -5.80 -8.92
N ARG A 224 -9.93 -5.05 -8.16
CA ARG A 224 -11.28 -5.49 -7.73
C ARG A 224 -12.33 -4.38 -7.88
N PRO A 225 -13.44 -4.61 -8.61
CA PRO A 225 -13.73 -5.82 -9.41
C PRO A 225 -12.73 -5.99 -10.56
N LEU A 226 -12.60 -7.19 -11.13
CA LEU A 226 -11.59 -7.48 -12.18
C LEU A 226 -11.83 -6.68 -13.47
N VAL A 227 -13.08 -6.46 -13.82
CA VAL A 227 -13.47 -5.74 -15.04
C VAL A 227 -14.36 -4.56 -14.64
N LEU A 228 -13.97 -3.37 -15.09
CA LEU A 228 -14.88 -2.23 -15.13
C LEU A 228 -15.71 -2.39 -16.40
N ASP A 229 -17.03 -2.62 -16.27
CA ASP A 229 -17.92 -2.82 -17.43
C ASP A 229 -17.63 -1.79 -18.54
N GLY A 230 -17.21 -2.31 -19.70
CA GLY A 230 -16.59 -1.52 -20.77
C GLY A 230 -17.52 -0.52 -21.44
N ASN A 231 -18.84 -0.75 -21.42
CA ASN A 231 -19.77 -0.13 -22.38
C ASN A 231 -20.66 0.98 -21.81
N SER A 232 -20.34 1.60 -20.68
CA SER A 232 -21.07 2.79 -20.25
C SER A 232 -20.80 3.95 -21.23
N VAL A 233 -21.80 4.30 -22.04
CA VAL A 233 -21.76 5.43 -22.99
C VAL A 233 -21.55 6.73 -22.21
N GLY A 234 -20.40 7.39 -22.42
CA GLY A 234 -20.04 8.67 -21.81
C GLY A 234 -19.20 8.57 -20.53
N GLY A 235 -18.52 9.66 -20.19
CA GLY A 235 -17.60 9.76 -19.05
C GLY A 235 -16.12 9.67 -19.45
N TYR A 236 -15.24 9.85 -18.47
CA TYR A 236 -13.79 9.66 -18.61
C TYR A 236 -13.26 8.72 -17.53
N SER A 237 -12.22 7.96 -17.88
CA SER A 237 -11.56 7.04 -16.94
C SER A 237 -10.48 7.75 -16.15
N PHE A 238 -10.22 7.27 -14.93
CA PHE A 238 -9.03 7.60 -14.18
C PHE A 238 -8.32 6.30 -13.79
N ASP A 239 -6.99 6.36 -13.67
CA ASP A 239 -6.16 5.20 -13.32
C ASP A 239 -5.05 5.61 -12.36
N GLY A 240 -5.13 5.08 -11.13
CA GLY A 240 -4.13 5.28 -10.09
C GLY A 240 -3.00 4.26 -10.10
N THR A 241 -2.90 3.38 -11.10
CA THR A 241 -1.81 2.39 -11.23
C THR A 241 -0.40 3.00 -11.09
N PRO A 242 -0.09 4.20 -11.64
CA PRO A 242 1.21 4.86 -11.43
C PRO A 242 1.56 5.18 -9.96
N HIS A 243 0.61 5.00 -9.05
CA HIS A 243 0.76 5.27 -7.62
C HIS A 243 0.54 4.02 -6.77
N ALA A 244 0.26 2.86 -7.37
CA ALA A 244 -0.08 1.62 -6.67
C ALA A 244 1.06 1.04 -5.84
N LEU A 245 2.31 1.47 -6.06
CA LEU A 245 3.44 1.09 -5.20
C LEU A 245 3.58 2.00 -3.98
N LYS A 246 2.86 3.12 -3.89
CA LYS A 246 2.98 4.06 -2.78
C LYS A 246 2.06 3.67 -1.63
N THR A 247 2.42 4.09 -0.42
CA THR A 247 1.63 3.84 0.77
C THR A 247 0.65 5.00 1.00
N ILE A 248 -0.65 4.70 0.99
CA ILE A 248 -1.71 5.68 1.28
C ILE A 248 -1.53 6.19 2.71
N LYS A 249 -1.67 7.50 2.89
CA LYS A 249 -1.67 8.20 4.18
C LYS A 249 -3.06 8.69 4.56
N SER A 250 -3.81 9.21 3.61
CA SER A 250 -5.20 9.59 3.83
C SER A 250 -6.03 9.51 2.57
N ILE A 251 -7.33 9.30 2.75
CA ILE A 251 -8.33 9.36 1.69
C ILE A 251 -9.24 10.54 1.98
N VAL A 252 -9.36 11.44 1.02
CA VAL A 252 -10.31 12.56 1.04
C VAL A 252 -11.49 12.16 0.18
N VAL A 253 -12.69 12.29 0.74
CA VAL A 253 -13.95 12.02 0.04
C VAL A 253 -14.78 13.28 0.02
N HIS A 254 -15.24 13.64 -1.16
CA HIS A 254 -16.25 14.67 -1.38
C HIS A 254 -17.58 13.97 -1.62
N SER A 255 -18.57 14.21 -0.77
CA SER A 255 -19.84 13.52 -0.88
C SER A 255 -21.01 14.28 -0.25
N ASP A 256 -22.20 14.08 -0.81
CA ASP A 256 -23.49 14.47 -0.24
C ASP A 256 -24.45 13.26 -0.17
N SER A 257 -25.51 13.26 -0.98
CA SER A 257 -26.31 12.11 -1.37
C SER A 257 -25.57 11.09 -2.24
N THR A 258 -24.46 11.48 -2.87
CA THR A 258 -23.61 10.63 -3.71
C THR A 258 -22.13 10.91 -3.48
N VAL A 259 -21.24 10.07 -4.02
CA VAL A 259 -19.79 10.33 -3.97
C VAL A 259 -19.36 11.16 -5.18
N ASP A 260 -19.06 12.44 -4.96
CA ASP A 260 -18.65 13.38 -5.99
C ASP A 260 -17.20 13.13 -6.43
N SER A 261 -16.28 13.00 -5.48
CA SER A 261 -14.87 12.72 -5.79
C SER A 261 -14.07 12.04 -4.69
N LEU A 262 -12.96 11.42 -5.12
CA LEU A 262 -11.95 10.77 -4.28
C LEU A 262 -10.57 11.38 -4.53
N GLN A 263 -9.82 11.66 -3.47
CA GLN A 263 -8.43 12.08 -3.57
C GLN A 263 -7.56 11.32 -2.55
N LEU A 264 -6.40 10.86 -2.98
CA LEU A 264 -5.45 10.13 -2.14
C LEU A 264 -4.26 11.02 -1.80
N SER A 265 -3.84 11.00 -0.54
CA SER A 265 -2.50 11.45 -0.14
C SER A 265 -1.66 10.26 0.25
N TYR A 266 -0.37 10.30 -0.10
CA TYR A 266 0.58 9.23 0.15
C TYR A 266 1.63 9.67 1.17
N ALA A 267 2.30 8.70 1.75
CA ALA A 267 3.30 8.93 2.80
C ALA A 267 4.51 9.72 2.32
N ASP A 268 4.84 9.66 1.03
CA ASP A 268 5.91 10.46 0.38
C ASP A 268 5.52 11.94 0.16
N GLY A 269 4.31 12.34 0.56
CA GLY A 269 3.77 13.68 0.38
C GLY A 269 3.08 13.90 -0.97
N MET A 270 3.08 12.91 -1.86
CA MET A 270 2.32 13.01 -3.11
C MET A 270 0.82 13.03 -2.84
N ILE A 271 0.10 13.87 -3.56
CA ILE A 271 -1.37 13.95 -3.54
C ILE A 271 -1.86 13.77 -4.96
N THR A 272 -2.84 12.90 -5.17
CA THR A 272 -3.44 12.73 -6.51
C THR A 272 -4.30 13.92 -6.87
N GLU A 273 -4.59 14.06 -8.16
CA GLU A 273 -5.75 14.81 -8.58
C GLU A 273 -7.03 14.23 -7.96
N SER A 274 -8.07 15.06 -7.89
CA SER A 274 -9.38 14.58 -7.44
C SER A 274 -10.04 13.79 -8.55
N TYR A 275 -10.39 12.54 -8.27
CA TYR A 275 -11.15 11.70 -9.19
C TYR A 275 -12.63 12.08 -9.07
N GLY A 276 -13.09 13.03 -9.88
CA GLY A 276 -14.49 13.48 -9.93
C GLY A 276 -14.63 14.99 -9.72
N GLY A 277 -15.84 15.44 -9.39
CA GLY A 277 -16.17 16.85 -9.22
C GLY A 277 -15.93 17.41 -7.81
N PRO A 278 -15.87 18.75 -7.66
CA PRO A 278 -15.67 19.42 -6.37
C PRO A 278 -16.95 19.52 -5.52
N GLY A 279 -17.97 18.70 -5.81
CA GLY A 279 -19.25 18.71 -5.11
C GLY A 279 -19.15 18.24 -3.65
N GLY A 280 -20.30 18.24 -2.97
CA GLY A 280 -20.45 17.62 -1.66
C GLY A 280 -19.63 18.24 -0.51
N ASN A 281 -19.75 17.59 0.65
CA ASN A 281 -18.97 17.91 1.83
C ASN A 281 -17.62 17.18 1.78
N LYS A 282 -16.54 17.91 2.05
CA LYS A 282 -15.19 17.34 2.13
C LYS A 282 -14.97 16.68 3.49
N GLN A 283 -14.66 15.40 3.49
CA GLN A 283 -14.26 14.65 4.68
C GLN A 283 -12.98 13.87 4.42
N SER A 284 -12.29 13.45 5.47
CA SER A 284 -10.99 12.79 5.36
C SER A 284 -10.85 11.62 6.33
N PHE A 285 -10.31 10.51 5.84
CA PHE A 285 -9.93 9.35 6.63
C PHE A 285 -8.40 9.24 6.66
N HIS A 286 -7.81 9.56 7.81
CA HIS A 286 -6.36 9.50 8.01
C HIS A 286 -5.95 8.15 8.58
N LEU A 287 -4.99 7.48 7.94
CA LEU A 287 -4.39 6.25 8.43
C LEU A 287 -3.35 6.57 9.51
N GLN A 288 -3.32 5.78 10.56
CA GLN A 288 -2.46 5.97 11.71
C GLN A 288 -1.04 5.46 11.40
N PRO A 289 0.00 6.21 11.80
CA PRO A 289 1.36 5.70 11.79
C PRO A 289 1.51 4.57 12.82
N GLY A 290 2.45 3.66 12.57
CA GLY A 290 2.79 2.62 13.51
C GLY A 290 3.61 3.17 14.65
N ILE A 291 3.18 2.87 15.88
CA ILE A 291 4.05 3.00 17.04
C ILE A 291 4.84 1.70 17.08
N PHE A 292 6.02 1.68 16.47
CA PHE A 292 6.96 0.59 16.68
C PHE A 292 7.52 0.73 18.10
N THR A 293 7.00 -0.06 19.05
CA THR A 293 7.66 -0.25 20.35
C THR A 293 8.68 -1.37 20.16
N PRO A 294 10.00 -1.07 20.07
CA PRO A 294 11.00 -2.11 20.01
C PRO A 294 10.92 -2.96 21.28
N SER A 295 10.64 -4.25 21.13
CA SER A 295 10.56 -5.22 22.23
C SER A 295 11.94 -5.75 22.68
N LEU A 296 13.03 -5.05 22.32
CA LEU A 296 14.41 -5.44 22.62
C LEU A 296 15.05 -4.49 23.65
N PRO A 297 15.97 -4.98 24.51
CA PRO A 297 16.61 -4.18 25.54
C PRO A 297 17.46 -3.03 24.97
N PRO A 298 17.64 -1.93 25.71
CA PRO A 298 17.92 -0.59 25.18
C PRO A 298 19.37 -0.30 24.77
N THR A 299 20.12 -1.26 24.24
CA THR A 299 21.58 -1.08 23.99
C THR A 299 21.98 -0.82 22.54
N LEU A 300 21.06 -0.74 21.58
CA LEU A 300 21.39 -0.38 20.19
C LEU A 300 20.41 0.64 19.66
N VAL A 301 20.94 1.70 19.04
CA VAL A 301 20.24 2.82 18.41
C VAL A 301 19.03 2.33 17.61
N THR A 302 17.83 2.48 18.17
CA THR A 302 16.58 2.18 17.46
C THR A 302 16.26 3.33 16.52
N PHE A 303 16.47 3.10 15.22
CA PHE A 303 15.87 3.91 14.18
C PHE A 303 14.35 3.69 14.23
N THR A 304 13.60 4.68 14.72
CA THR A 304 12.14 4.68 14.62
C THR A 304 11.76 5.04 13.19
N PHE A 305 11.55 4.03 12.35
CA PHE A 305 10.92 4.24 11.06
C PHE A 305 9.45 4.58 11.30
N SER A 306 9.02 5.77 10.88
CA SER A 306 7.64 6.24 10.96
C SER A 306 6.81 5.59 9.85
N SER A 307 6.78 4.26 9.82
CA SER A 307 6.02 3.53 8.81
C SER A 307 4.54 3.56 9.15
N ILE A 308 3.71 3.90 8.17
CA ILE A 308 2.27 3.70 8.28
C ILE A 308 2.05 2.19 8.36
N ASP A 309 1.56 1.71 9.50
CA ASP A 309 1.25 0.29 9.76
C ASP A 309 -0.25 0.00 9.60
N GLU A 310 -1.04 1.05 9.39
CA GLU A 310 -2.45 0.95 9.09
C GLU A 310 -2.72 1.06 7.60
N PHE A 311 -3.42 0.07 7.05
CA PHE A 311 -3.79 0.01 5.65
C PHE A 311 -5.27 -0.32 5.51
N ILE A 312 -5.90 0.14 4.44
CA ILE A 312 -7.26 -0.29 4.09
C ILE A 312 -7.21 -1.71 3.53
N VAL A 313 -8.02 -2.61 4.07
CA VAL A 313 -8.10 -4.03 3.71
C VAL A 313 -9.44 -4.39 3.09
N GLU A 314 -10.47 -3.61 3.34
CA GLU A 314 -11.80 -3.79 2.77
C GLU A 314 -12.42 -2.41 2.48
N ILE A 315 -13.23 -2.34 1.42
CA ILE A 315 -14.00 -1.16 1.06
C ILE A 315 -15.44 -1.62 0.83
N MET A 316 -16.38 -0.93 1.44
CA MET A 316 -17.80 -1.09 1.12
C MET A 316 -18.20 0.05 0.19
N VAL A 317 -18.82 -0.29 -0.94
CA VAL A 317 -19.33 0.67 -1.91
C VAL A 317 -20.82 0.43 -2.09
N TRP A 318 -21.62 1.48 -2.08
CA TRP A 318 -23.04 1.41 -2.42
C TRP A 318 -23.21 1.98 -3.81
N THR A 319 -23.79 1.18 -4.70
CA THR A 319 -23.98 1.56 -6.10
C THR A 319 -25.41 1.33 -6.50
N ASP A 320 -25.96 2.25 -7.29
CA ASP A 320 -27.15 2.02 -8.10
C ASP A 320 -26.74 1.91 -9.59
N ASP A 321 -27.72 1.92 -10.49
CA ASP A 321 -27.47 1.81 -11.93
C ASP A 321 -26.74 3.05 -12.50
N GLU A 322 -26.86 4.19 -11.83
CA GLU A 322 -26.46 5.50 -12.33
C GLU A 322 -25.20 6.08 -11.69
N THR A 323 -24.85 5.72 -10.45
CA THR A 323 -23.77 6.34 -9.66
C THR A 323 -23.25 5.46 -8.52
N MET A 324 -22.08 5.83 -7.98
CA MET A 324 -21.64 5.38 -6.66
C MET A 324 -22.29 6.28 -5.60
N CYS A 325 -23.26 5.75 -4.88
CA CYS A 325 -24.04 6.47 -3.88
C CYS A 325 -23.23 6.72 -2.61
N ALA A 326 -22.42 5.74 -2.18
CA ALA A 326 -21.64 5.86 -0.96
C ALA A 326 -20.41 4.95 -0.92
N ILE A 327 -19.50 5.24 0.00
CA ILE A 327 -18.27 4.48 0.25
C ILE A 327 -17.91 4.48 1.74
N GLN A 328 -17.34 3.38 2.22
CA GLN A 328 -16.80 3.23 3.57
C GLN A 328 -15.52 2.39 3.53
N PHE A 329 -14.51 2.79 4.30
CA PHE A 329 -13.20 2.15 4.36
C PHE A 329 -12.99 1.43 5.67
N ILE A 330 -12.31 0.29 5.60
CA ILE A 330 -12.03 -0.59 6.73
C ILE A 330 -10.53 -0.91 6.75
N SER A 331 -9.90 -0.71 7.90
CA SER A 331 -8.46 -0.92 8.05
C SER A 331 -8.08 -2.22 8.76
N ASN A 332 -6.85 -2.69 8.53
CA ASN A 332 -6.27 -3.84 9.25
C ASN A 332 -6.24 -3.66 10.78
N LYS A 333 -6.35 -2.42 11.27
CA LYS A 333 -6.39 -2.10 12.71
C LYS A 333 -7.79 -2.18 13.32
N GLY A 334 -8.82 -2.55 12.57
CA GLY A 334 -10.17 -2.57 13.13
C GLY A 334 -10.87 -1.21 13.11
N ARG A 335 -10.34 -0.20 12.40
CA ARG A 335 -11.02 1.09 12.25
C ARG A 335 -11.90 1.08 11.01
N VAL A 336 -13.06 1.72 11.15
CA VAL A 336 -14.00 1.94 10.06
C VAL A 336 -14.18 3.43 9.89
N SER A 337 -14.13 3.91 8.66
CA SER A 337 -14.42 5.31 8.35
C SER A 337 -15.90 5.63 8.59
N PRO A 338 -16.28 6.91 8.68
CA PRO A 338 -17.64 7.33 8.42
C PRO A 338 -18.19 6.74 7.10
N HIS A 339 -19.51 6.61 7.03
CA HIS A 339 -20.22 6.37 5.79
C HIS A 339 -20.22 7.68 4.97
N TYR A 340 -19.55 7.68 3.82
CA TYR A 340 -19.45 8.85 2.95
C TYR A 340 -20.44 8.72 1.81
N GLY A 341 -21.35 9.69 1.66
CA GLY A 341 -22.40 9.66 0.63
C GLY A 341 -23.79 9.39 1.21
N GLY A 342 -24.72 9.00 0.34
CA GLY A 342 -26.12 8.86 0.68
C GLY A 342 -26.56 7.45 1.07
N ASP A 343 -27.87 7.33 1.25
CA ASP A 343 -28.55 6.10 1.69
C ASP A 343 -29.09 5.28 0.51
N ASN A 344 -28.70 5.58 -0.72
CA ASN A 344 -29.16 4.85 -1.91
C ASN A 344 -28.22 3.69 -2.29
N GLY A 345 -28.66 2.87 -3.24
CA GLY A 345 -27.85 1.79 -3.81
C GLY A 345 -27.73 0.54 -2.94
N VAL A 346 -27.14 -0.49 -3.54
CA VAL A 346 -26.91 -1.80 -2.93
C VAL A 346 -25.43 -1.89 -2.51
N PRO A 347 -25.11 -2.33 -1.28
CA PRO A 347 -23.73 -2.51 -0.85
C PRO A 347 -23.04 -3.62 -1.64
N ARG A 348 -21.78 -3.39 -1.97
CA ARG A 348 -20.83 -4.36 -2.49
C ARG A 348 -19.53 -4.21 -1.73
N VAL A 349 -18.83 -5.32 -1.55
CA VAL A 349 -17.53 -5.33 -0.89
C VAL A 349 -16.44 -5.46 -1.94
N LEU A 350 -15.46 -4.56 -1.86
CA LEU A 350 -14.21 -4.65 -2.58
C LEU A 350 -13.14 -5.06 -1.57
N ASN A 351 -12.59 -6.25 -1.74
CA ASN A 351 -11.46 -6.75 -0.97
C ASN A 351 -10.57 -7.62 -1.87
N SER A 352 -9.32 -7.78 -1.46
CA SER A 352 -8.42 -8.77 -2.06
C SER A 352 -7.67 -9.49 -0.95
N GLU A 353 -7.68 -10.82 -0.97
CA GLU A 353 -7.09 -11.62 0.09
C GLU A 353 -5.61 -11.29 0.26
N GLY A 354 -5.22 -10.90 1.48
CA GLY A 354 -3.84 -10.48 1.79
C GLY A 354 -3.41 -9.20 1.08
N GLY A 355 -4.32 -8.46 0.45
CA GLY A 355 -4.05 -7.20 -0.22
C GLY A 355 -4.31 -6.00 0.70
N ALA A 356 -3.52 -4.95 0.53
CA ALA A 356 -3.77 -3.63 1.07
C ALA A 356 -4.13 -2.67 -0.07
N LEU A 357 -5.13 -1.82 0.11
CA LEU A 357 -5.48 -0.80 -0.88
C LEU A 357 -4.27 0.11 -1.12
N SER A 358 -3.95 0.33 -2.39
CA SER A 358 -2.87 1.24 -2.78
C SER A 358 -3.32 2.34 -3.73
N ALA A 359 -4.33 2.10 -4.56
CA ALA A 359 -4.87 3.12 -5.45
C ALA A 359 -6.29 2.77 -5.91
N PHE A 360 -6.88 3.68 -6.70
CA PHE A 360 -8.14 3.47 -7.40
C PHE A 360 -7.94 3.66 -8.89
N SER A 361 -8.63 2.86 -9.68
CA SER A 361 -8.98 3.15 -11.07
C SER A 361 -10.51 3.23 -11.18
N GLY A 362 -11.05 3.79 -12.25
CA GLY A 362 -12.49 3.91 -12.37
C GLY A 362 -12.99 4.76 -13.52
N LYS A 363 -14.28 5.12 -13.42
CA LYS A 363 -14.97 5.97 -14.38
C LYS A 363 -15.64 7.12 -13.65
N ILE A 364 -15.54 8.31 -14.24
CA ILE A 364 -16.23 9.52 -13.84
C ILE A 364 -17.28 9.83 -14.90
N LYS A 365 -18.49 10.19 -14.46
CA LYS A 365 -19.59 10.52 -15.35
C LYS A 365 -20.27 11.79 -14.88
N LYS A 366 -20.68 12.63 -15.84
CA LYS A 366 -21.50 13.80 -15.54
C LYS A 366 -22.91 13.35 -15.18
N ASN A 367 -23.34 13.62 -13.95
CA ASN A 367 -24.69 13.33 -13.49
C ASN A 367 -25.70 14.21 -14.25
N SER A 368 -26.78 13.58 -14.72
CA SER A 368 -27.80 14.22 -15.55
C SER A 368 -28.58 15.29 -14.80
N TYR A 369 -28.82 15.10 -13.51
CA TYR A 369 -29.59 15.96 -12.63
C TYR A 369 -28.74 17.12 -12.11
N TRP A 370 -27.60 16.82 -11.50
CA TRP A 370 -26.72 17.83 -10.88
C TRP A 370 -25.80 18.55 -11.86
N LYS A 371 -25.65 18.04 -13.09
CA LYS A 371 -24.74 18.55 -14.12
C LYS A 371 -23.28 18.66 -13.65
N ARG A 372 -22.84 17.78 -12.74
CA ARG A 372 -21.48 17.72 -12.19
C ARG A 372 -20.87 16.35 -12.46
N ASP A 373 -19.54 16.32 -12.50
CA ASP A 373 -18.79 15.07 -12.60
C ASP A 373 -18.82 14.34 -11.27
N MET A 374 -19.19 13.07 -11.30
CA MET A 374 -19.31 12.20 -10.13
C MET A 374 -18.58 10.90 -10.36
N VAL A 375 -18.09 10.29 -9.28
CA VAL A 375 -17.50 8.96 -9.36
C VAL A 375 -18.60 7.96 -9.70
N TYR A 376 -18.55 7.43 -10.91
CA TYR A 376 -19.55 6.48 -11.39
C TYR A 376 -19.24 5.08 -10.90
N ARG A 377 -17.98 4.66 -11.05
CA ARG A 377 -17.51 3.33 -10.66
C ARG A 377 -16.06 3.40 -10.21
N VAL A 378 -15.72 2.57 -9.24
CA VAL A 378 -14.36 2.40 -8.74
C VAL A 378 -13.94 0.94 -8.85
N GLN A 379 -12.66 0.75 -9.16
CA GLN A 379 -11.92 -0.49 -9.04
C GLN A 379 -10.76 -0.21 -8.09
N ALA A 380 -10.74 -0.95 -6.99
CA ALA A 380 -9.67 -0.88 -6.00
C ALA A 380 -8.45 -1.64 -6.53
N ILE A 381 -7.28 -1.01 -6.39
CA ILE A 381 -5.97 -1.59 -6.71
C ILE A 381 -5.31 -2.01 -5.40
N TRP A 382 -5.05 -3.30 -5.26
CA TRP A 382 -4.55 -3.93 -4.04
C TRP A 382 -3.10 -4.36 -4.23
N ARG A 383 -2.27 -4.09 -3.22
CA ARG A 383 -0.85 -4.45 -3.16
C ARG A 383 -0.61 -5.55 -2.14
N HIS A 384 0.16 -6.57 -2.50
CA HIS A 384 0.28 -7.81 -1.72
C HIS A 384 1.62 -8.02 -0.98
N ASN A 385 2.58 -7.08 -1.09
CA ASN A 385 3.82 -7.11 -0.30
C ASN A 385 3.72 -6.34 1.02
N LEU A 386 2.58 -5.71 1.30
CA LEU A 386 2.24 -5.17 2.62
C LEU A 386 1.59 -6.31 3.40
N ALA A 387 2.06 -6.59 4.61
CA ALA A 387 1.43 -7.62 5.44
C ALA A 387 0.26 -7.00 6.22
N PRO A 388 -1.00 -7.22 5.82
CA PRO A 388 -2.11 -6.97 6.73
C PRO A 388 -2.02 -8.00 7.86
N LEU A 389 -1.27 -7.66 8.90
CA LEU A 389 -1.39 -8.31 10.19
C LEU A 389 -2.73 -7.85 10.76
N GLY A 390 -3.69 -8.76 10.87
CA GLY A 390 -4.92 -8.54 11.63
C GLY A 390 -6.23 -8.62 10.85
N LEU A 391 -7.15 -9.36 11.45
CA LEU A 391 -8.62 -9.27 11.38
C LEU A 391 -9.34 -9.79 10.13
N THR A 392 -8.91 -9.49 8.90
CA THR A 392 -9.75 -9.77 7.71
C THR A 392 -9.44 -11.08 6.98
N ARG A 393 -8.58 -11.94 7.55
CA ARG A 393 -8.24 -13.22 6.91
C ARG A 393 -9.47 -14.14 6.89
N GLY A 394 -10.13 -14.16 5.74
CA GLY A 394 -11.17 -15.16 5.42
C GLY A 394 -12.60 -14.70 5.65
N HIS A 395 -12.89 -13.39 5.72
CA HIS A 395 -14.27 -12.95 5.65
C HIS A 395 -14.92 -13.39 4.33
N GLN A 396 -16.05 -14.08 4.43
CA GLN A 396 -16.89 -14.41 3.29
C GLN A 396 -18.24 -13.72 3.43
N TYR A 397 -18.66 -13.05 2.37
CA TYR A 397 -19.90 -12.28 2.35
C TYR A 397 -20.96 -13.09 1.61
N SER A 398 -22.18 -13.12 2.14
CA SER A 398 -23.33 -13.50 1.34
C SER A 398 -23.60 -12.47 0.24
N ASP A 399 -24.46 -12.82 -0.71
CA ASP A 399 -25.11 -11.80 -1.52
C ASP A 399 -25.89 -10.82 -0.63
N TYR A 400 -26.08 -9.60 -1.13
CA TYR A 400 -27.00 -8.65 -0.52
C TYR A 400 -28.44 -9.09 -0.78
N ILE A 401 -29.23 -9.18 0.29
CA ILE A 401 -30.62 -9.63 0.25
C ILE A 401 -31.50 -8.46 0.70
N GLY A 402 -32.51 -8.08 -0.09
CA GLY A 402 -33.45 -7.01 0.25
C GLY A 402 -33.47 -5.85 -0.75
N GLY A 403 -34.15 -4.77 -0.38
CA GLY A 403 -34.29 -3.57 -1.19
C GLY A 403 -33.14 -2.56 -1.05
N SER A 404 -33.03 -1.63 -1.98
CA SER A 404 -31.96 -0.62 -2.05
C SER A 404 -32.15 0.61 -1.15
N SER A 405 -33.25 0.67 -0.40
CA SER A 405 -33.64 1.82 0.43
C SER A 405 -33.19 1.68 1.89
N GLY A 406 -33.28 2.75 2.66
CA GLY A 406 -32.97 2.77 4.10
C GLY A 406 -31.54 3.20 4.43
N VAL A 407 -31.29 3.49 5.70
CA VAL A 407 -30.00 3.97 6.21
C VAL A 407 -29.02 2.79 6.30
N PRO A 408 -27.82 2.89 5.70
CA PRO A 408 -26.79 1.87 5.82
C PRO A 408 -26.35 1.64 7.27
N PHE A 409 -26.10 0.38 7.61
CA PHE A 409 -25.48 0.00 8.88
C PHE A 409 -24.40 -1.05 8.65
N ASN A 410 -23.42 -1.07 9.55
CA ASN A 410 -22.27 -1.97 9.47
C ASN A 410 -21.78 -2.33 10.87
N ASP A 411 -21.90 -3.61 11.25
CA ASP A 411 -21.39 -4.11 12.53
C ASP A 411 -19.90 -4.51 12.50
N TRP A 412 -19.20 -4.32 11.37
CA TRP A 412 -17.78 -4.65 11.23
C TRP A 412 -16.88 -4.14 12.37
N PRO A 413 -17.05 -2.90 12.94
CA PRO A 413 -16.22 -2.45 14.07
C PRO A 413 -16.23 -3.38 15.29
N TYR A 414 -17.22 -4.27 15.36
CA TYR A 414 -17.41 -5.23 16.43
C TYR A 414 -16.91 -6.63 16.07
N SER A 415 -16.54 -6.85 14.81
CA SER A 415 -15.82 -8.05 14.37
C SER A 415 -14.41 -8.05 14.95
N LYS A 416 -14.08 -9.14 15.63
CA LYS A 416 -12.73 -9.53 16.05
C LYS A 416 -12.59 -11.02 15.73
N PRO A 417 -11.38 -11.61 15.80
CA PRO A 417 -11.23 -13.05 15.62
C PRO A 417 -12.17 -13.78 16.56
N ALA A 418 -12.79 -14.88 16.10
CA ALA A 418 -13.82 -15.61 16.85
C ALA A 418 -13.37 -16.03 18.27
N GLU A 419 -12.06 -16.26 18.44
CA GLU A 419 -11.38 -16.49 19.72
C GLU A 419 -11.57 -15.34 20.74
N THR A 420 -11.78 -14.12 20.26
CA THR A 420 -11.80 -12.88 21.06
C THR A 420 -13.11 -12.13 20.96
N ALA A 421 -13.90 -12.29 19.89
CA ALA A 421 -15.27 -11.83 19.85
C ALA A 421 -16.16 -12.70 18.95
N PHE A 422 -17.37 -12.98 19.41
CA PHE A 422 -18.38 -13.70 18.65
C PHE A 422 -19.78 -13.19 19.01
N ILE A 423 -20.74 -13.37 18.11
CA ILE A 423 -22.15 -13.11 18.39
C ILE A 423 -22.62 -14.13 19.43
N SER A 424 -23.14 -13.69 20.58
CA SER A 424 -23.67 -14.57 21.62
C SER A 424 -25.19 -14.51 21.74
N GLU A 425 -25.81 -13.45 21.25
CA GLU A 425 -27.26 -13.31 21.17
C GLU A 425 -27.65 -12.52 19.93
N ILE A 426 -28.75 -12.92 19.29
CA ILE A 426 -29.45 -12.13 18.29
C ILE A 426 -30.89 -11.90 18.74
N SER A 427 -31.35 -10.66 18.72
CA SER A 427 -32.74 -10.27 18.93
C SER A 427 -33.34 -9.86 17.59
N ILE A 428 -34.46 -10.50 17.21
CA ILE A 428 -35.21 -10.19 15.99
C ILE A 428 -36.63 -9.79 16.38
N GLN A 429 -37.11 -8.70 15.78
CA GLN A 429 -38.48 -8.23 15.91
C GLN A 429 -39.14 -8.21 14.54
N GLY A 430 -40.33 -8.78 14.44
CA GLY A 430 -41.13 -8.73 13.23
C GLY A 430 -42.40 -9.56 13.31
N GLU A 431 -43.51 -8.98 12.88
CA GLU A 431 -44.80 -9.65 12.71
C GLU A 431 -45.08 -9.91 11.23
N LYS A 432 -45.30 -8.84 10.45
CA LYS A 432 -45.51 -8.92 8.99
C LYS A 432 -44.19 -8.80 8.22
N TYR A 433 -43.32 -7.89 8.66
CA TYR A 433 -41.98 -7.66 8.13
C TYR A 433 -40.99 -7.72 9.28
N ILE A 434 -39.71 -7.91 8.99
CA ILE A 434 -38.66 -7.74 9.99
C ILE A 434 -38.50 -6.25 10.28
N GLU A 435 -38.94 -5.85 11.47
CA GLU A 435 -38.89 -4.46 11.92
C GLU A 435 -37.50 -4.10 12.41
N SER A 436 -36.83 -5.00 13.13
CA SER A 436 -35.46 -4.78 13.55
C SER A 436 -34.67 -6.06 13.83
N ILE A 437 -33.35 -5.91 13.78
CA ILE A 437 -32.37 -6.91 14.20
C ILE A 437 -31.31 -6.25 15.08
N GLN A 438 -30.86 -6.97 16.10
CA GLN A 438 -29.83 -6.49 17.03
C GLN A 438 -28.96 -7.67 17.46
N ALA A 439 -27.64 -7.50 17.33
CA ALA A 439 -26.66 -8.48 17.80
C ALA A 439 -26.03 -8.04 19.12
N THR A 440 -25.76 -9.01 19.99
CA THR A 440 -24.93 -8.85 21.17
C THR A 440 -23.67 -9.68 20.98
N TYR A 441 -22.52 -9.04 21.16
CA TYR A 441 -21.21 -9.66 20.99
C TYR A 441 -20.62 -9.95 22.36
N THR A 442 -20.14 -11.16 22.55
CA THR A 442 -19.26 -11.51 23.66
C THR A 442 -17.84 -11.19 23.24
N MET A 443 -17.12 -10.41 24.04
CA MET A 443 -15.74 -10.02 23.81
C MET A 443 -14.86 -10.47 24.97
N SER A 444 -13.77 -11.16 24.67
CA SER A 444 -12.77 -11.64 25.62
C SER A 444 -11.48 -10.83 25.45
N HIS A 445 -11.14 -10.03 26.47
CA HIS A 445 -9.90 -9.25 26.51
C HIS A 445 -9.17 -9.51 27.82
N LEU A 446 -7.93 -10.00 27.76
CA LEU A 446 -7.10 -10.32 28.94
C LEU A 446 -7.81 -11.24 29.96
N GLY A 447 -8.58 -12.22 29.47
CA GLY A 447 -9.35 -13.14 30.31
C GLY A 447 -10.64 -12.58 30.90
N GLN A 448 -10.93 -11.28 30.71
CA GLN A 448 -12.21 -10.70 31.09
C GLN A 448 -13.22 -10.81 29.94
N THR A 449 -14.41 -11.33 30.24
CA THR A 449 -15.51 -11.42 29.29
C THR A 449 -16.45 -10.24 29.48
N SER A 450 -16.74 -9.52 28.40
CA SER A 450 -17.73 -8.44 28.36
C SER A 450 -18.78 -8.73 27.30
N PHE A 451 -20.00 -8.25 27.53
CA PHE A 451 -21.09 -8.36 26.57
C PHE A 451 -21.39 -6.95 26.05
N VAL A 452 -21.37 -6.79 24.73
CA VAL A 452 -21.62 -5.49 24.11
C VAL A 452 -22.81 -5.61 23.17
N GLN A 453 -23.96 -5.13 23.63
CA GLN A 453 -25.18 -5.00 22.83
C GLN A 453 -25.01 -3.84 21.84
N LYS A 454 -25.31 -4.07 20.56
CA LYS A 454 -25.06 -3.10 19.49
C LYS A 454 -26.30 -2.30 19.13
N PRO A 455 -26.15 -1.22 18.33
CA PRO A 455 -27.32 -0.49 17.83
C PRO A 455 -28.33 -1.45 17.21
N ARG A 456 -29.60 -1.19 17.49
CA ARG A 456 -30.69 -1.90 16.85
C ARG A 456 -30.87 -1.34 15.45
N HIS A 457 -30.83 -2.21 14.44
CA HIS A 457 -31.01 -1.84 13.05
C HIS A 457 -32.48 -2.01 12.68
N GLY A 458 -33.21 -0.90 12.51
CA GLY A 458 -34.64 -0.89 12.25
C GLY A 458 -35.46 -0.13 13.30
N ASN A 459 -36.72 -0.51 13.49
CA ASN A 459 -37.59 0.06 14.52
C ASN A 459 -37.00 -0.11 15.92
N THR A 460 -36.90 0.98 16.68
CA THR A 460 -36.38 0.99 18.06
C THR A 460 -37.44 0.71 19.12
N THR A 461 -38.72 0.67 18.72
CA THR A 461 -39.85 0.40 19.63
C THR A 461 -40.17 -1.08 19.68
N GLY A 462 -40.44 -1.61 20.88
CA GLY A 462 -40.83 -3.01 21.10
C GLY A 462 -39.70 -3.93 21.58
N GLN A 463 -40.10 -5.03 22.24
CA GLN A 463 -39.16 -6.07 22.67
C GLN A 463 -39.03 -7.13 21.57
N GLY A 464 -37.84 -7.22 20.98
CA GLY A 464 -37.49 -8.31 20.07
C GLY A 464 -37.36 -9.62 20.86
N ARG A 465 -37.55 -10.75 20.17
CA ARG A 465 -37.33 -12.06 20.78
C ARG A 465 -35.84 -12.38 20.72
N ALA A 466 -35.19 -12.38 21.87
CA ALA A 466 -33.79 -12.74 21.99
C ALA A 466 -33.58 -14.24 21.82
N PHE A 467 -32.53 -14.62 21.07
CA PHE A 467 -32.05 -15.98 20.95
C PHE A 467 -30.59 -16.04 21.41
N VAL A 468 -30.39 -16.64 22.59
CA VAL A 468 -29.07 -16.77 23.22
C VAL A 468 -28.41 -18.08 22.77
N LEU A 469 -27.16 -17.97 22.31
CA LEU A 469 -26.33 -19.10 21.93
C LEU A 469 -25.76 -19.79 23.17
N ARG A 470 -25.65 -21.12 23.11
CA ARG A 470 -24.99 -21.92 24.15
C ARG A 470 -23.46 -21.79 24.01
N PRO A 471 -22.67 -22.10 25.06
CA PRO A 471 -21.23 -22.15 24.95
C PRO A 471 -20.77 -23.07 23.80
N GLY A 472 -19.92 -22.56 22.91
CA GLY A 472 -19.41 -23.26 21.72
C GLY A 472 -20.44 -23.44 20.59
N GLU A 473 -21.57 -22.73 20.65
CA GLU A 473 -22.57 -22.69 19.58
C GLU A 473 -22.47 -21.39 18.81
N TYR A 474 -22.63 -21.45 17.50
CA TYR A 474 -22.51 -20.30 16.60
C TYR A 474 -23.50 -20.42 15.44
N PHE A 475 -23.86 -19.31 14.82
CA PHE A 475 -24.75 -19.30 13.65
C PHE A 475 -24.00 -19.73 12.39
N VAL A 476 -24.61 -20.62 11.61
CA VAL A 476 -24.02 -21.20 10.38
C VAL A 476 -24.95 -21.09 9.17
N LYS A 477 -26.24 -20.80 9.35
CA LYS A 477 -27.17 -20.60 8.22
C LYS A 477 -28.15 -19.49 8.52
N ALA A 478 -28.55 -18.79 7.48
CA ALA A 478 -29.66 -17.84 7.48
C ALA A 478 -30.59 -18.18 6.32
N HIS A 479 -31.89 -18.17 6.54
CA HIS A 479 -32.87 -18.32 5.46
C HIS A 479 -34.13 -17.51 5.75
N GLY A 480 -34.88 -17.20 4.71
CA GLY A 480 -36.06 -16.37 4.84
C GLY A 480 -36.65 -15.96 3.52
N ARG A 481 -37.38 -14.83 3.54
CA ARG A 481 -38.02 -14.22 2.39
C ARG A 481 -37.78 -12.73 2.35
N TYR A 482 -37.63 -12.18 1.16
CA TYR A 482 -37.44 -10.75 0.95
C TYR A 482 -38.15 -10.26 -0.31
N ASP A 483 -38.39 -8.96 -0.33
CA ASP A 483 -38.78 -8.19 -1.51
C ASP A 483 -38.04 -6.85 -1.40
N ASP A 484 -38.74 -5.71 -1.37
CA ASP A 484 -38.16 -4.41 -0.97
C ASP A 484 -37.66 -4.37 0.49
N TYR A 485 -38.08 -5.34 1.31
CA TYR A 485 -37.74 -5.49 2.72
C TYR A 485 -37.48 -6.96 3.05
N ILE A 486 -36.81 -7.22 4.19
CA ILE A 486 -36.78 -8.56 4.76
C ILE A 486 -38.16 -8.87 5.37
N ILE A 487 -38.84 -9.84 4.78
CA ILE A 487 -40.20 -10.25 5.17
C ILE A 487 -40.13 -11.34 6.23
N GLN A 488 -39.21 -12.30 6.06
CA GLN A 488 -38.97 -13.39 7.00
C GLN A 488 -37.50 -13.61 7.24
N LEU A 489 -37.15 -14.01 8.47
CA LEU A 489 -35.78 -14.38 8.84
C LEU A 489 -35.77 -15.51 9.87
N CYS A 490 -34.93 -16.50 9.63
CA CYS A 490 -34.59 -17.57 10.56
C CYS A 490 -33.08 -17.84 10.50
N LEU A 491 -32.45 -17.95 11.67
CA LEU A 491 -31.03 -18.28 11.78
C LEU A 491 -30.87 -19.68 12.40
N VAL A 492 -29.95 -20.47 11.87
CA VAL A 492 -29.67 -21.84 12.32
C VAL A 492 -28.25 -21.92 12.85
N THR A 493 -28.09 -22.64 13.96
CA THR A 493 -26.82 -22.82 14.66
C THR A 493 -26.10 -24.10 14.25
N SER A 494 -24.81 -24.18 14.60
CA SER A 494 -23.97 -25.37 14.40
C SER A 494 -24.46 -26.62 15.14
N ARG A 495 -25.39 -26.46 16.09
CA ARG A 495 -26.04 -27.56 16.82
C ARG A 495 -27.43 -27.91 16.28
N GLY A 496 -27.81 -27.35 15.13
CA GLY A 496 -29.12 -27.58 14.52
C GLY A 496 -30.29 -26.89 15.25
N ARG A 497 -30.03 -26.03 16.25
CA ARG A 497 -31.08 -25.17 16.82
C ARG A 497 -31.36 -24.05 15.83
N SER A 498 -32.59 -23.56 15.82
CA SER A 498 -32.95 -22.40 15.02
C SER A 498 -33.68 -21.36 15.87
N THR A 499 -33.54 -20.08 15.47
CA THR A 499 -34.48 -19.06 15.94
C THR A 499 -35.90 -19.45 15.48
N PRO A 500 -36.96 -18.95 16.15
CA PRO A 500 -38.28 -18.95 15.54
C PRO A 500 -38.21 -18.29 14.15
N VAL A 501 -39.12 -18.66 13.26
CA VAL A 501 -39.31 -17.90 12.02
C VAL A 501 -39.95 -16.57 12.41
N HIS A 502 -39.26 -15.47 12.17
CA HIS A 502 -39.77 -14.11 12.39
C HIS A 502 -40.39 -13.56 11.12
N GLY A 503 -41.41 -12.70 11.24
CA GLY A 503 -42.07 -12.04 10.11
C GLY A 503 -43.21 -12.83 9.45
N GLY A 504 -43.72 -12.35 8.30
CA GLY A 504 -45.00 -12.77 7.71
C GLY A 504 -44.90 -13.92 6.70
N SER A 505 -45.94 -14.73 6.54
CA SER A 505 -45.86 -16.08 5.95
C SER A 505 -46.14 -16.25 4.43
N GLY A 506 -46.31 -15.18 3.63
CA GLY A 506 -47.01 -15.32 2.34
C GLY A 506 -46.32 -14.91 1.03
N HIS A 507 -45.37 -13.98 1.04
CA HIS A 507 -44.90 -13.32 -0.21
C HIS A 507 -43.39 -13.03 -0.19
N GLY A 508 -42.82 -12.78 -1.37
CA GLY A 508 -41.40 -12.46 -1.59
C GLY A 508 -40.55 -13.64 -2.06
N ASN A 509 -39.33 -13.30 -2.50
CA ASN A 509 -38.31 -14.22 -2.96
C ASN A 509 -37.67 -14.94 -1.77
N GLU A 510 -37.49 -16.25 -1.89
CA GLU A 510 -36.78 -17.03 -0.87
C GLU A 510 -35.27 -16.78 -0.98
N PHE A 511 -34.59 -16.77 0.16
CA PHE A 511 -33.13 -16.77 0.21
C PHE A 511 -32.63 -17.80 1.22
N LYS A 512 -31.44 -18.33 0.93
CA LYS A 512 -30.69 -19.19 1.83
C LYS A 512 -29.21 -18.84 1.74
N CYS A 513 -28.60 -18.56 2.88
CA CYS A 513 -27.17 -18.36 3.03
C CYS A 513 -26.62 -19.40 4.01
N GLU A 514 -25.50 -19.99 3.68
CA GLU A 514 -24.85 -21.03 4.47
C GLU A 514 -23.36 -20.67 4.61
N ALA A 515 -22.86 -20.76 5.83
CA ALA A 515 -21.46 -20.55 6.13
C ALA A 515 -20.64 -21.65 5.43
N PRO A 516 -19.49 -21.31 4.83
CA PRO A 516 -18.50 -22.30 4.41
C PRO A 516 -18.05 -23.17 5.58
N ASP A 517 -17.49 -24.34 5.25
CA ASP A 517 -16.95 -25.26 6.25
C ASP A 517 -15.89 -24.56 7.12
N GLY A 518 -16.03 -24.71 8.44
CA GLY A 518 -15.13 -24.10 9.42
C GLY A 518 -15.38 -22.62 9.70
N MET A 519 -16.49 -22.06 9.22
CA MET A 519 -16.86 -20.65 9.46
C MET A 519 -18.15 -20.47 10.27
N CYS A 520 -18.29 -19.29 10.87
CA CYS A 520 -19.48 -18.86 11.60
C CYS A 520 -19.88 -17.43 11.26
N LEU A 521 -21.12 -17.04 11.55
CA LEU A 521 -21.58 -15.65 11.40
C LEU A 521 -20.78 -14.75 12.34
N SER A 522 -19.98 -13.88 11.75
CA SER A 522 -19.13 -12.92 12.47
C SER A 522 -19.89 -11.65 12.77
N PHE A 523 -20.48 -11.02 11.76
CA PHE A 523 -21.26 -9.79 11.90
C PHE A 523 -22.26 -9.64 10.74
N ILE A 524 -23.10 -8.60 10.84
CA ILE A 524 -24.08 -8.25 9.81
C ILE A 524 -23.88 -6.82 9.34
N LEU A 525 -24.20 -6.57 8.08
CA LEU A 525 -24.28 -5.23 7.51
C LEU A 525 -25.50 -5.15 6.60
N GLY A 526 -25.97 -3.95 6.30
CA GLY A 526 -27.16 -3.83 5.47
C GLY A 526 -27.75 -2.43 5.47
N LYS A 527 -29.07 -2.36 5.34
CA LYS A 527 -29.84 -1.12 5.32
C LYS A 527 -31.10 -1.28 6.16
N SER A 528 -31.42 -0.25 6.94
CA SER A 528 -32.60 -0.26 7.79
C SER A 528 -33.19 1.14 7.97
N SER A 529 -34.49 1.23 8.27
CA SER A 529 -35.09 2.44 8.80
C SER A 529 -36.21 2.07 9.76
N LYS A 530 -37.49 2.17 9.37
CA LYS A 530 -38.60 1.58 10.13
C LYS A 530 -38.59 0.04 10.07
N TYR A 531 -38.09 -0.51 8.97
CA TYR A 531 -37.95 -1.95 8.75
C TYR A 531 -36.52 -2.27 8.30
N LEU A 532 -36.15 -3.55 8.41
CA LEU A 532 -34.92 -4.07 7.81
C LEU A 532 -35.12 -4.17 6.30
N HIS A 533 -34.50 -3.26 5.55
CA HIS A 533 -34.65 -3.19 4.10
C HIS A 533 -33.84 -4.27 3.40
N GLY A 534 -32.61 -4.46 3.85
CA GLY A 534 -31.78 -5.55 3.38
C GLY A 534 -30.58 -5.81 4.27
N ILE A 535 -29.99 -6.98 4.08
CA ILE A 535 -28.96 -7.54 4.95
C ILE A 535 -27.96 -8.35 4.12
N MET A 536 -26.73 -8.36 4.61
CA MET A 536 -25.64 -9.21 4.16
C MET A 536 -25.04 -9.89 5.40
N PHE A 537 -24.86 -11.20 5.30
CA PHE A 537 -24.27 -12.02 6.36
C PHE A 537 -22.78 -12.17 6.09
N VAL A 538 -21.95 -11.92 7.10
CA VAL A 538 -20.50 -12.05 6.97
C VAL A 538 -20.00 -13.19 7.83
N TRP A 539 -19.39 -14.18 7.19
CA TRP A 539 -18.83 -15.37 7.79
C TRP A 539 -17.34 -15.20 8.04
N ALA A 540 -16.82 -15.72 9.15
CA ALA A 540 -15.39 -15.75 9.46
C ALA A 540 -14.97 -17.12 9.99
N PRO A 541 -13.67 -17.50 9.88
CA PRO A 541 -13.15 -18.70 10.52
C PRO A 541 -13.44 -18.75 12.03
N ILE A 542 -13.76 -19.95 12.53
CA ILE A 542 -14.04 -20.24 13.95
C ILE A 542 -12.77 -20.26 14.79
#